data_AF-A0A9X7NL19-F1
#
_entry.id   AF-A0A9X7NL19-F1
#
_cell.length_a   1.000
_cell.length_b   1.000
_cell.length_c   1.000
_cell.angle_alpha   90.00
_cell.angle_beta   90.00
_cell.angle_gamma   90.00
#
_symmetry.space_group_name_H-M   'P 1'
#
loop_
_entity.id
_entity.type
_entity.pdbx_description
1 polymer ?
#
loop_
_entity_poly.entity_id
_entity_poly.type
_entity_poly.pdbx_seq_one_letter_code
_entity_poly.pdbx_strand_id
1 'polypeptide(L)'
;MTALDNVQDGSPVMNSGGKASPESARFFRLCGWIVLAIMTAFLLNNYLTYWQDLPGIAPIFGGAANGSMPILWSWLQLALYAAFVLLAFGYVRTNGNTLREDSVRITNINAYLIRACFFAVLIVGLVDSAISFLRIEGFLPDVVGQALADDLGKSQFRGPYVHMPLIALSFVIAAFTRTLGFTWLALLVVAAELMIVIGRFVFSYEQAFLADLVRFWYAALFLFASAYTLLEEGHVRVDIFYAGLSSRAKGIVNAVGSVVLGISLCTVILVIGMGGKQNIINSPILTYETTQAGFGLYVKYLMAGFLGVFAVSMMIQFVAYFLDAVADIRGEPGGRDHDSHTVQ
;
A
#
# COMPACT_ATOMS: atom_id res chain seq x y z
N MET A 1 24.56 17.98 -2.41
CA MET A 1 24.36 19.43 -2.20
C MET A 1 22.89 19.61 -1.89
N THR A 2 22.60 19.89 -0.63
CA THR A 2 21.28 19.78 0.02
C THR A 2 20.44 21.03 -0.24
N ALA A 3 19.31 20.87 -0.93
CA ALA A 3 18.34 21.94 -1.20
C ALA A 3 17.39 22.15 0.00
N LEU A 4 17.94 22.43 1.19
CA LEU A 4 17.14 22.66 2.41
C LEU A 4 17.44 23.98 3.14
N ASP A 5 18.26 24.87 2.57
CA ASP A 5 18.73 26.07 3.30
C ASP A 5 18.06 27.40 2.92
N ASN A 6 16.93 27.43 2.18
CA ASN A 6 16.34 28.71 1.74
C ASN A 6 14.84 28.86 2.02
N VAL A 7 14.41 28.65 3.26
CA VAL A 7 13.09 29.10 3.72
C VAL A 7 13.22 29.81 5.07
N GLN A 8 13.57 31.10 5.04
CA GLN A 8 13.29 32.04 6.13
C GLN A 8 12.82 33.39 5.58
N ASP A 9 11.85 33.94 6.32
CA ASP A 9 11.38 35.33 6.38
C ASP A 9 10.39 35.85 5.32
N GLY A 10 9.15 35.36 5.45
CA GLY A 10 7.94 36.11 5.15
C GLY A 10 7.00 36.08 6.35
N SER A 11 6.95 37.15 7.14
CA SER A 11 6.04 37.29 8.29
C SER A 11 4.58 37.09 7.88
N PRO A 12 3.81 36.18 8.51
CA PRO A 12 2.43 35.95 8.12
C PRO A 12 1.56 37.12 8.59
N VAL A 13 0.84 37.73 7.64
CA VAL A 13 -0.24 38.68 7.93
C VAL A 13 -1.31 37.92 8.73
N MET A 14 -1.40 38.19 10.03
CA MET A 14 -2.45 37.67 10.89
C MET A 14 -3.79 38.26 10.50
N ASN A 15 -4.54 37.57 9.64
CA ASN A 15 -5.95 37.84 9.46
C ASN A 15 -6.73 37.14 10.58
N SER A 16 -7.27 37.93 11.51
CA SER A 16 -8.01 37.49 12.70
C SER A 16 -9.42 37.02 12.35
N GLY A 17 -9.52 35.96 11.54
CA GLY A 17 -10.79 35.30 11.19
C GLY A 17 -11.02 34.06 12.04
N GLY A 18 -11.90 34.16 13.04
CA GLY A 18 -12.57 33.06 13.75
C GLY A 18 -11.75 31.81 14.08
N LYS A 19 -11.15 31.74 15.28
CA LYS A 19 -10.57 30.50 15.82
C LYS A 19 -11.60 29.37 15.75
N ALA A 20 -11.44 28.46 14.80
CA ALA A 20 -12.30 27.30 14.66
C ALA A 20 -12.27 26.49 15.97
N SER A 21 -13.44 26.12 16.49
CA SER A 21 -13.52 25.48 17.81
C SER A 21 -12.71 24.17 17.84
N PRO A 22 -11.95 23.91 18.91
CA PRO A 22 -11.17 22.68 19.05
C PRO A 22 -12.05 21.43 19.07
N GLU A 23 -13.35 21.54 19.38
CA GLU A 23 -14.30 20.43 19.35
C GLU A 23 -14.67 19.97 17.93
N SER A 24 -14.81 20.91 16.98
CA SER A 24 -15.09 20.56 15.59
C SER A 24 -13.90 19.85 14.93
N ALA A 25 -12.66 20.21 15.31
CA ALA A 25 -11.44 19.53 14.88
C ALA A 25 -11.44 18.04 15.24
N ARG A 26 -11.88 17.73 16.47
CA ARG A 26 -11.87 16.37 17.01
C ARG A 26 -12.76 15.44 16.21
N PHE A 27 -13.90 15.92 15.71
CA PHE A 27 -14.79 15.11 14.88
C PHE A 27 -14.07 14.61 13.61
N PHE A 28 -13.42 15.49 12.85
CA PHE A 28 -12.73 15.11 11.62
C PHE A 28 -11.53 14.21 11.88
N ARG A 29 -10.76 14.47 12.95
CA ARG A 29 -9.68 13.59 13.41
C ARG A 29 -10.22 12.20 13.72
N LEU A 30 -11.30 12.13 14.49
CA LEU A 30 -11.94 10.86 14.86
C LEU A 30 -12.41 10.09 13.63
N CYS A 31 -13.07 10.74 12.67
CA CYS A 31 -13.49 10.12 11.42
C CYS A 31 -12.30 9.51 10.65
N GLY A 32 -11.21 10.24 10.49
CA GLY A 32 -10.02 9.74 9.81
C GLY A 32 -9.41 8.51 10.50
N TRP A 33 -9.20 8.59 11.81
CA TRP A 33 -8.65 7.47 12.58
C TRP A 33 -9.58 6.25 12.64
N ILE A 34 -10.91 6.45 12.66
CA ILE A 34 -11.88 5.34 12.58
C ILE A 34 -11.79 4.63 11.23
N VAL A 35 -11.65 5.35 10.11
CA VAL A 35 -11.49 4.72 8.79
C VAL A 35 -10.25 3.82 8.77
N LEU A 36 -9.11 4.30 9.27
CA LEU A 36 -7.88 3.52 9.35
C LEU A 36 -7.99 2.33 10.31
N ALA A 37 -8.69 2.51 11.43
CA ALA A 37 -8.94 1.46 12.41
C ALA A 37 -9.82 0.34 11.84
N ILE A 38 -10.90 0.69 11.13
CA ILE A 38 -11.79 -0.27 10.46
C ILE A 38 -11.03 -1.00 9.35
N MET A 39 -10.23 -0.29 8.54
CA MET A 39 -9.40 -0.92 7.52
C MET A 39 -8.43 -1.93 8.14
N THR A 40 -7.74 -1.56 9.22
CA THR A 40 -6.79 -2.44 9.91
C THR A 40 -7.49 -3.66 10.51
N ALA A 41 -8.64 -3.45 11.18
CA ALA A 41 -9.46 -4.54 11.70
C ALA A 41 -9.96 -5.45 10.59
N PHE A 42 -10.33 -4.91 9.43
CA PHE A 42 -10.74 -5.68 8.26
C PHE A 42 -9.62 -6.58 7.74
N LEU A 43 -8.41 -6.06 7.57
CA LEU A 43 -7.26 -6.86 7.10
C LEU A 43 -6.94 -7.99 8.09
N LEU A 44 -6.94 -7.69 9.40
CA LEU A 44 -6.67 -8.69 10.43
C LEU A 44 -7.78 -9.74 10.50
N ASN A 45 -9.05 -9.31 10.42
CA ASN A 45 -10.18 -10.22 10.35
C ASN A 45 -10.14 -11.10 9.10
N ASN A 46 -9.68 -10.56 7.97
CA ASN A 46 -9.51 -11.31 6.73
C ASN A 46 -8.47 -12.43 6.90
N TYR A 47 -7.31 -12.08 7.47
CA TYR A 47 -6.28 -13.05 7.81
C TYR A 47 -6.82 -14.15 8.73
N LEU A 48 -7.49 -13.78 9.83
CA LEU A 48 -8.08 -14.74 10.76
C LEU A 48 -9.13 -15.65 10.09
N THR A 49 -9.96 -15.09 9.22
CA THR A 49 -11.02 -15.86 8.54
C THR A 49 -10.43 -16.88 7.56
N TYR A 50 -9.48 -16.46 6.71
CA TYR A 50 -9.05 -17.31 5.59
C TYR A 50 -7.77 -18.11 5.83
N TRP A 51 -6.86 -17.64 6.68
CA TRP A 51 -5.63 -18.36 7.04
C TRP A 51 -5.78 -19.17 8.33
N GLN A 52 -6.62 -18.72 9.27
CA GLN A 52 -6.85 -19.41 10.55
C GLN A 52 -8.21 -20.12 10.61
N ASP A 53 -8.98 -20.12 9.51
CA ASP A 53 -10.27 -20.81 9.36
C ASP A 53 -11.37 -20.38 10.36
N LEU A 54 -11.34 -19.11 10.79
CA LEU A 54 -12.41 -18.54 11.62
C LEU A 54 -13.68 -18.27 10.80
N PRO A 55 -14.89 -18.29 11.41
CA PRO A 55 -16.17 -18.16 10.73
C PRO A 55 -16.40 -16.80 10.04
N GLY A 56 -15.67 -15.76 10.44
CA GLY A 56 -15.94 -14.38 10.02
C GLY A 56 -17.10 -13.76 10.82
N ILE A 57 -17.45 -12.53 10.47
CA ILE A 57 -18.48 -11.75 11.20
C ILE A 57 -19.89 -11.98 10.63
N ALA A 58 -19.99 -12.43 9.36
CA ALA A 58 -21.28 -12.63 8.68
C ALA A 58 -22.27 -13.52 9.47
N PRO A 59 -21.86 -14.60 10.16
CA PRO A 59 -22.78 -15.44 10.96
C PRO A 59 -23.54 -14.72 12.06
N ILE A 60 -22.98 -13.66 12.66
CA ILE A 60 -23.67 -12.87 13.69
C ILE A 60 -24.89 -12.15 13.10
N PHE A 61 -24.80 -11.77 11.82
CA PHE A 61 -25.84 -11.05 11.10
C PHE A 61 -26.73 -11.98 10.24
N GLY A 62 -26.69 -13.29 10.49
CA GLY A 62 -27.47 -14.29 9.75
C GLY A 62 -26.87 -14.70 8.40
N GLY A 63 -25.63 -14.31 8.10
CA GLY A 63 -24.90 -14.75 6.91
C GLY A 63 -24.23 -16.11 7.08
N ALA A 64 -23.68 -16.65 5.99
CA ALA A 64 -22.93 -17.91 6.02
C ALA A 64 -21.57 -17.75 6.71
N ALA A 65 -21.13 -18.80 7.43
CA ALA A 65 -19.79 -18.88 7.97
C ALA A 65 -18.78 -19.17 6.86
N ASN A 66 -17.66 -18.45 6.86
CA ASN A 66 -16.59 -18.65 5.89
C ASN A 66 -15.60 -19.76 6.32
N GLY A 67 -15.49 -20.01 7.62
CA GLY A 67 -14.61 -21.02 8.22
C GLY A 67 -15.39 -22.06 9.04
N SER A 68 -14.69 -23.11 9.48
CA SER A 68 -15.32 -24.25 10.17
C SER A 68 -15.52 -24.07 11.68
N MET A 69 -14.86 -23.06 12.27
CA MET A 69 -14.91 -22.84 13.72
C MET A 69 -16.29 -22.36 14.23
N PRO A 70 -16.63 -22.62 15.51
CA PRO A 70 -17.91 -22.22 16.11
C PRO A 70 -18.18 -20.71 16.09
N ILE A 71 -19.47 -20.34 16.11
CA ILE A 71 -19.94 -18.95 16.08
C ILE A 71 -19.40 -18.05 17.21
N LEU A 72 -18.92 -18.62 18.32
CA LEU A 72 -18.26 -17.87 19.39
C LEU A 72 -17.08 -17.04 18.85
N TRP A 73 -16.34 -17.57 17.88
CA TRP A 73 -15.22 -16.89 17.24
C TRP A 73 -15.65 -15.69 16.39
N SER A 74 -16.88 -15.70 15.84
CA SER A 74 -17.44 -14.54 15.15
C SER A 74 -17.59 -13.35 16.11
N TRP A 75 -17.98 -13.59 17.36
CA TRP A 75 -18.09 -12.53 18.37
C TRP A 75 -16.74 -11.95 18.76
N LEU A 76 -15.69 -12.77 18.82
CA LEU A 76 -14.33 -12.29 19.00
C LEU A 76 -13.89 -11.41 17.80
N GLN A 77 -14.22 -11.82 16.58
CA GLN A 77 -13.94 -11.04 15.38
C GLN A 77 -14.71 -9.71 15.37
N LEU A 78 -15.98 -9.68 15.80
CA LEU A 78 -16.70 -8.41 15.97
C LEU A 78 -16.09 -7.53 17.08
N ALA A 79 -15.69 -8.15 18.19
CA ALA A 79 -15.01 -7.45 19.28
C ALA A 79 -13.67 -6.85 18.84
N LEU A 80 -12.97 -7.47 17.90
CA LEU A 80 -11.76 -6.92 17.28
C LEU A 80 -12.04 -5.56 16.62
N TYR A 81 -13.09 -5.45 15.81
CA TYR A 81 -13.46 -4.17 15.19
C TYR A 81 -13.80 -3.12 16.24
N ALA A 82 -14.60 -3.49 17.25
CA ALA A 82 -14.92 -2.59 18.35
C ALA A 82 -13.66 -2.13 19.10
N ALA A 83 -12.70 -3.03 19.36
CA ALA A 83 -11.44 -2.71 20.02
C ALA A 83 -10.62 -1.70 19.22
N PHE A 84 -10.45 -1.88 17.91
CA PHE A 84 -9.73 -0.92 17.06
C PHE A 84 -10.42 0.45 17.02
N VAL A 85 -11.75 0.50 16.94
CA VAL A 85 -12.51 1.75 16.99
C VAL A 85 -12.36 2.44 18.35
N LEU A 86 -12.41 1.70 19.46
CA LEU A 86 -12.19 2.24 20.80
C LEU A 86 -10.76 2.75 20.99
N LEU A 87 -9.76 2.07 20.43
CA LEU A 87 -8.36 2.53 20.43
C LEU A 87 -8.21 3.84 19.64
N ALA A 88 -8.83 3.96 18.47
CA ALA A 88 -8.86 5.20 17.71
C ALA A 88 -9.53 6.34 18.49
N PHE A 89 -10.66 6.07 19.13
CA PHE A 89 -11.35 7.04 19.99
C PHE A 89 -10.48 7.47 21.17
N GLY A 90 -9.84 6.52 21.85
CA GLY A 90 -8.90 6.77 22.94
C GLY A 90 -7.75 7.66 22.50
N TYR A 91 -7.09 7.31 21.39
CA TYR A 91 -5.96 8.07 20.83
C TYR A 91 -6.34 9.52 20.52
N VAL A 92 -7.48 9.77 19.87
CA VAL A 92 -7.93 11.13 19.52
C VAL A 92 -8.33 11.92 20.76
N ARG A 93 -8.88 11.25 21.79
CA ARG A 93 -9.28 11.91 23.04
C ARG A 93 -8.09 12.26 23.93
N THR A 94 -7.04 11.45 23.96
CA THR A 94 -5.85 11.69 24.77
C THR A 94 -4.87 12.66 24.10
N ASN A 95 -4.78 12.67 22.76
CA ASN A 95 -3.83 13.50 22.03
C ASN A 95 -4.44 14.80 21.51
N GLY A 96 -3.89 15.93 21.95
CA GLY A 96 -4.26 17.28 21.54
C GLY A 96 -3.72 17.74 20.18
N ASN A 97 -3.30 16.83 19.30
CA ASN A 97 -2.68 17.18 18.01
C ASN A 97 -3.61 18.02 17.09
N THR A 98 -3.01 18.76 16.17
CA THR A 98 -3.72 19.44 15.08
C THR A 98 -4.09 18.49 13.93
N LEU A 99 -4.95 18.92 13.01
CA LEU A 99 -5.31 18.12 11.82
C LEU A 99 -4.09 17.86 10.93
N ARG A 100 -3.25 18.89 10.74
CA ARG A 100 -2.04 18.80 9.93
C ARG A 100 -1.00 17.85 10.55
N GLU A 101 -0.83 17.90 11.86
CA GLU A 101 0.08 16.97 12.55
C GLU A 101 -0.34 15.51 12.37
N ASP A 102 -1.64 15.21 12.50
CA ASP A 102 -2.14 13.86 12.25
C ASP A 102 -1.99 13.48 10.77
N SER A 103 -2.25 14.38 9.82
CA SER A 103 -2.01 14.15 8.39
C SER A 103 -0.56 13.79 8.08
N VAL A 104 0.40 14.56 8.62
CA VAL A 104 1.84 14.30 8.45
C VAL A 104 2.23 12.96 9.07
N ARG A 105 1.71 12.61 10.26
CA ARG A 105 1.99 11.30 10.89
C ARG A 105 1.48 10.14 10.05
N ILE A 106 0.24 10.21 9.57
CA ILE A 106 -0.39 9.19 8.72
C ILE A 106 0.41 9.05 7.42
N THR A 107 0.79 10.17 6.82
CA THR A 107 1.64 10.21 5.62
C THR A 107 3.00 9.56 5.84
N ASN A 108 3.67 9.83 6.97
CA ASN A 108 4.96 9.23 7.29
C ASN A 108 4.87 7.71 7.50
N ILE A 109 3.79 7.24 8.14
CA ILE A 109 3.50 5.80 8.27
C ILE A 109 3.35 5.17 6.89
N ASN A 110 2.61 5.84 5.99
CA ASN A 110 2.41 5.36 4.62
C ASN A 110 3.72 5.29 3.84
N ALA A 111 4.56 6.32 3.94
CA ALA A 111 5.86 6.38 3.28
C ALA A 111 6.79 5.23 3.74
N TYR A 112 6.75 4.87 5.02
CA TYR A 112 7.44 3.69 5.53
C TYR A 112 6.88 2.39 4.91
N LEU A 113 5.55 2.22 4.90
CA LEU A 113 4.91 1.03 4.35
C LEU A 113 5.26 0.84 2.86
N ILE A 114 5.14 1.90 2.06
CA ILE A 114 5.46 1.89 0.63
C ILE A 114 6.94 1.52 0.41
N ARG A 115 7.85 2.09 1.21
CA ARG A 115 9.28 1.76 1.16
C ARG A 115 9.54 0.29 1.51
N ALA A 116 8.88 -0.26 2.53
CA ALA A 116 8.99 -1.67 2.89
C ALA A 116 8.50 -2.59 1.76
N CYS A 117 7.35 -2.27 1.16
CA CYS A 117 6.82 -3.00 0.01
C CYS A 117 7.75 -2.92 -1.22
N PHE A 118 8.38 -1.77 -1.45
CA PHE A 118 9.38 -1.60 -2.51
C PHE A 118 10.56 -2.56 -2.32
N PHE A 119 11.18 -2.56 -1.13
CA PHE A 119 12.32 -3.46 -0.86
C PHE A 119 11.91 -4.92 -0.96
N ALA A 120 10.69 -5.26 -0.53
CA ALA A 120 10.15 -6.61 -0.64
C ALA A 120 10.09 -7.07 -2.10
N VAL A 121 9.56 -6.24 -2.99
CA VAL A 121 9.50 -6.55 -4.43
C VAL A 121 10.88 -6.64 -5.06
N LEU A 122 11.78 -5.74 -4.70
CA LEU A 122 13.15 -5.76 -5.21
C LEU A 122 13.85 -7.05 -4.82
N ILE A 123 13.89 -7.36 -3.53
CA ILE A 123 14.64 -8.50 -2.98
C ILE A 123 14.00 -9.81 -3.42
N VAL A 124 12.67 -9.95 -3.33
CA VAL A 124 11.98 -11.16 -3.80
C VAL A 124 12.17 -11.35 -5.30
N GLY A 125 12.07 -10.29 -6.11
CA GLY A 125 12.26 -10.39 -7.56
C GLY A 125 13.68 -10.83 -7.93
N LEU A 126 14.70 -10.29 -7.27
CA LEU A 126 16.10 -10.68 -7.51
C LEU A 126 16.40 -12.11 -7.04
N VAL A 127 15.94 -12.49 -5.85
CA VAL A 127 16.20 -13.83 -5.31
C VAL A 127 15.41 -14.89 -6.08
N ASP A 128 14.13 -14.66 -6.37
CA ASP A 128 13.31 -15.64 -7.09
C ASP A 128 13.77 -15.82 -8.54
N SER A 129 14.24 -14.75 -9.20
CA SER A 129 14.85 -14.84 -10.53
C SER A 129 16.17 -15.62 -10.50
N ALA A 130 17.02 -15.42 -9.49
CA ALA A 130 18.26 -16.19 -9.34
C ALA A 130 17.98 -17.69 -9.10
N ILE A 131 17.05 -18.04 -8.21
CA ILE A 131 16.67 -19.44 -7.97
C ILE A 131 16.05 -20.05 -9.24
N SER A 132 15.22 -19.29 -9.97
CA SER A 132 14.59 -19.75 -11.20
C SER A 132 15.61 -19.97 -12.32
N PHE A 133 16.59 -19.08 -12.46
CA PHE A 133 17.70 -19.23 -13.40
C PHE A 133 18.50 -20.51 -13.11
N LEU A 134 18.96 -20.69 -11.87
CA LEU A 134 19.72 -21.89 -11.47
C LEU A 134 18.93 -23.18 -11.70
N ARG A 135 17.61 -23.14 -11.51
CA ARG A 135 16.74 -24.30 -11.75
C ARG A 135 16.65 -24.64 -13.23
N ILE A 136 16.49 -23.65 -14.10
CA ILE A 136 16.32 -23.84 -15.55
C ILE A 136 17.61 -24.37 -16.18
N GLU A 137 18.75 -23.85 -15.75
CA GLU A 137 20.07 -24.28 -16.22
C GLU A 137 20.54 -25.60 -15.59
N GLY A 138 19.79 -26.16 -14.63
CA GLY A 138 20.10 -27.43 -13.99
C GLY A 138 21.19 -27.37 -12.92
N PHE A 139 21.71 -26.19 -12.58
CA PHE A 139 22.74 -26.00 -11.54
C PHE A 139 22.20 -25.96 -10.11
N LEU A 140 20.87 -25.84 -9.93
CA LEU A 140 20.28 -25.70 -8.60
C LEU A 140 20.64 -26.87 -7.65
N PRO A 141 20.53 -28.15 -8.05
CA PRO A 141 20.88 -29.27 -7.17
C PRO A 141 22.33 -29.27 -6.71
N ASP A 142 23.25 -28.78 -7.54
CA ASP A 142 24.68 -28.70 -7.20
C ASP A 142 24.97 -27.65 -6.13
N VAL A 143 24.16 -26.58 -6.08
CA VAL A 143 24.34 -25.46 -5.14
C VAL A 143 23.69 -25.73 -3.79
N VAL A 144 22.49 -26.30 -3.78
CA VAL A 144 21.66 -26.41 -2.57
C VAL A 144 21.37 -27.85 -2.13
N GLY A 145 21.78 -28.84 -2.93
CA GLY A 145 21.46 -30.26 -2.73
C GLY A 145 20.13 -30.66 -3.36
N GLN A 146 20.02 -31.94 -3.74
CA GLN A 146 18.88 -32.48 -4.49
C GLN A 146 17.53 -32.26 -3.78
N ALA A 147 17.46 -32.57 -2.47
CA ALA A 147 16.22 -32.47 -1.71
C ALA A 147 15.68 -31.02 -1.65
N LEU A 148 16.57 -30.05 -1.41
CA LEU A 148 16.18 -28.65 -1.33
C LEU A 148 15.88 -28.08 -2.73
N ALA A 149 16.54 -28.55 -3.78
CA ALA A 149 16.22 -28.17 -5.16
C ALA A 149 14.80 -28.61 -5.57
N ASP A 150 14.40 -29.82 -5.19
CA ASP A 150 13.05 -30.34 -5.45
C ASP A 150 11.98 -29.54 -4.70
N ASP A 151 12.25 -29.18 -3.44
CA ASP A 151 11.35 -28.35 -2.64
C ASP A 151 11.25 -26.92 -3.16
N LEU A 152 12.37 -26.31 -3.56
CA LEU A 152 12.38 -25.00 -4.22
C LEU A 152 11.65 -24.99 -5.57
N GLY A 153 11.41 -26.16 -6.17
CA GLY A 153 10.55 -26.31 -7.36
C GLY A 153 9.05 -26.19 -7.06
N LYS A 154 8.63 -26.22 -5.79
CA LYS A 154 7.23 -26.18 -5.37
C LYS A 154 6.87 -24.78 -4.86
N SER A 155 5.78 -24.21 -5.35
CA SER A 155 5.34 -22.85 -4.95
C SER A 155 4.97 -22.77 -3.47
N GLN A 156 4.37 -23.83 -2.95
CA GLN A 156 3.99 -23.97 -1.54
C GLN A 156 5.18 -24.01 -0.60
N PHE A 157 6.39 -24.34 -1.08
CA PHE A 157 7.60 -24.25 -0.28
C PHE A 157 8.29 -22.91 -0.51
N ARG A 158 8.50 -22.52 -1.77
CA ARG A 158 9.22 -21.29 -2.10
C ARG A 158 8.52 -20.03 -1.54
N GLY A 159 7.19 -19.98 -1.55
CA GLY A 159 6.45 -18.85 -1.00
C GLY A 159 6.70 -18.63 0.50
N PRO A 160 6.33 -19.57 1.39
CA PRO A 160 6.53 -19.43 2.83
C PRO A 160 7.99 -19.38 3.27
N TYR A 161 8.88 -20.18 2.66
CA TYR A 161 10.25 -20.36 3.18
C TYR A 161 11.28 -19.45 2.52
N VAL A 162 10.99 -18.90 1.34
CA VAL A 162 11.87 -17.94 0.66
C VAL A 162 11.24 -16.56 0.65
N HIS A 163 10.02 -16.41 0.12
CA HIS A 163 9.46 -15.07 -0.10
C HIS A 163 9.09 -14.38 1.22
N MET A 164 8.42 -15.06 2.15
CA MET A 164 7.97 -14.44 3.41
C MET A 164 9.14 -13.93 4.30
N PRO A 165 10.24 -14.68 4.49
CA PRO A 165 11.41 -14.17 5.22
C PRO A 165 12.05 -12.97 4.53
N LEU A 166 12.12 -12.96 3.19
CA LEU A 166 12.66 -11.82 2.44
C LEU A 166 11.77 -10.59 2.56
N ILE A 167 10.45 -10.77 2.56
CA ILE A 167 9.49 -9.68 2.84
C ILE A 167 9.74 -9.15 4.26
N ALA A 168 9.83 -10.01 5.27
CA ALA A 168 10.10 -9.58 6.65
C ALA A 168 11.43 -8.81 6.77
N LEU A 169 12.50 -9.31 6.13
CA LEU A 169 13.79 -8.63 6.05
C LEU A 169 13.67 -7.25 5.38
N SER A 170 12.82 -7.13 4.36
CA SER A 170 12.59 -5.87 3.64
C SER A 170 11.92 -4.80 4.51
N PHE A 171 11.00 -5.19 5.38
CA PHE A 171 10.44 -4.29 6.39
C PHE A 171 11.51 -3.80 7.38
N VAL A 172 12.44 -4.67 7.78
CA VAL A 172 13.57 -4.29 8.63
C VAL A 172 14.50 -3.31 7.90
N ILE A 173 14.88 -3.60 6.64
CA ILE A 173 15.72 -2.71 5.82
C ILE A 173 15.06 -1.34 5.63
N ALA A 174 13.74 -1.32 5.41
CA ALA A 174 12.98 -0.08 5.27
C ALA A 174 12.97 0.76 6.55
N ALA A 175 13.19 0.18 7.73
CA ALA A 175 13.31 0.96 8.97
C ALA A 175 14.63 1.76 9.02
N PHE A 176 15.70 1.27 8.38
CA PHE A 176 17.02 1.90 8.39
C PHE A 176 17.28 2.81 7.18
N THR A 177 16.59 2.56 6.07
CA THR A 177 16.72 3.36 4.84
C THR A 177 15.74 4.54 4.82
N ARG A 178 16.17 5.69 4.28
CA ARG A 178 15.32 6.90 4.18
C ARG A 178 14.84 7.20 2.76
N THR A 179 15.40 6.54 1.74
CA THR A 179 15.07 6.81 0.33
C THR A 179 14.00 5.82 -0.17
N LEU A 180 13.09 6.31 -1.03
CA LEU A 180 12.01 5.50 -1.61
C LEU A 180 12.43 4.71 -2.86
N GLY A 181 13.62 4.95 -3.41
CA GLY A 181 14.28 4.06 -4.38
C GLY A 181 13.57 3.80 -5.71
N PHE A 182 12.37 4.36 -5.98
CA PHE A 182 11.53 4.02 -7.13
C PHE A 182 12.23 4.13 -8.50
N THR A 183 13.14 5.10 -8.65
CA THR A 183 13.95 5.27 -9.86
C THR A 183 14.80 4.04 -10.18
N TRP A 184 15.26 3.31 -9.16
CA TRP A 184 16.00 2.07 -9.34
C TRP A 184 15.14 0.94 -9.88
N LEU A 185 13.88 0.85 -9.45
CA LEU A 185 12.97 -0.17 -9.98
C LEU A 185 12.63 0.08 -11.45
N ALA A 186 12.45 1.35 -11.85
CA ALA A 186 12.28 1.72 -13.25
C ALA A 186 13.49 1.31 -14.10
N LEU A 187 14.70 1.62 -13.60
CA LEU A 187 15.95 1.23 -14.26
C LEU A 187 16.08 -0.29 -14.40
N LEU A 188 15.71 -1.05 -13.36
CA LEU A 188 15.74 -2.51 -13.39
C LEU A 188 14.74 -3.10 -14.37
N VAL A 189 13.54 -2.53 -14.49
CA VAL A 189 12.56 -2.92 -15.51
C VAL A 189 13.13 -2.72 -16.92
N VAL A 190 13.71 -1.54 -17.19
CA VAL A 190 14.32 -1.24 -18.50
C VAL A 190 15.50 -2.17 -18.78
N ALA A 191 16.36 -2.43 -17.79
CA ALA A 191 17.49 -3.34 -17.92
C ALA A 191 17.02 -4.77 -18.20
N ALA A 192 15.99 -5.25 -17.51
CA ALA A 192 15.42 -6.58 -17.73
C ALA A 192 14.79 -6.71 -19.12
N GLU A 193 14.03 -5.71 -19.59
CA GLU A 193 13.51 -5.69 -20.96
C GLU A 193 14.62 -5.69 -22.01
N LEU A 194 15.69 -4.91 -21.80
CA LEU A 194 16.87 -4.92 -22.68
C LEU A 194 17.52 -6.31 -22.73
N MET A 195 17.65 -6.99 -21.59
CA MET A 195 18.17 -8.36 -21.54
C MET A 195 17.28 -9.34 -22.31
N ILE A 196 15.95 -9.20 -22.23
CA ILE A 196 15.01 -10.03 -22.99
C ILE A 196 15.19 -9.81 -24.50
N VAL A 197 15.23 -8.55 -24.93
CA VAL A 197 15.37 -8.18 -26.35
C VAL A 197 16.72 -8.65 -26.90
N ILE A 198 17.82 -8.38 -26.20
CA ILE A 198 19.15 -8.82 -26.62
C ILE A 198 19.24 -10.36 -26.63
N GLY A 199 18.78 -11.02 -25.57
CA GLY A 199 18.76 -12.49 -25.47
C GLY A 199 18.01 -13.12 -26.65
N ARG A 200 16.80 -12.63 -26.93
CA ARG A 200 15.94 -13.18 -27.99
C ARG A 200 16.50 -12.88 -29.38
N PHE A 201 16.86 -11.65 -29.69
CA PHE A 201 17.19 -11.24 -31.07
C PHE A 201 18.66 -11.42 -31.44
N VAL A 202 19.59 -11.32 -30.48
CA VAL A 202 21.03 -11.51 -30.74
C VAL A 202 21.44 -12.95 -30.50
N PHE A 203 20.97 -13.56 -29.41
CA PHE A 203 21.43 -14.89 -28.97
C PHE A 203 20.41 -16.01 -29.22
N SER A 204 19.19 -15.70 -29.71
CA SER A 204 18.11 -16.69 -29.84
C SER A 204 17.83 -17.47 -28.55
N TYR A 205 18.04 -16.81 -27.39
CA TYR A 205 17.88 -17.35 -26.06
C TYR A 205 16.71 -16.66 -25.35
N GLU A 206 15.75 -17.44 -24.86
CA GLU A 206 14.55 -16.94 -24.21
C GLU A 206 14.24 -17.76 -22.96
N GLN A 207 13.96 -17.06 -21.85
CA GLN A 207 13.51 -17.67 -20.60
C GLN A 207 12.18 -17.07 -20.16
N ALA A 208 11.23 -17.93 -19.83
CA ALA A 208 9.88 -17.51 -19.45
C ALA A 208 9.84 -16.65 -18.18
N PHE A 209 10.72 -16.91 -17.20
CA PHE A 209 10.72 -16.17 -15.94
C PHE A 209 11.16 -14.71 -16.08
N LEU A 210 11.95 -14.34 -17.11
CA LEU A 210 12.36 -12.94 -17.32
C LEU A 210 11.13 -12.06 -17.63
N ALA A 211 10.21 -12.56 -18.44
CA ALA A 211 8.97 -11.85 -18.74
C ALA A 211 8.08 -11.68 -17.49
N ASP A 212 8.02 -12.70 -16.63
CA ASP A 212 7.29 -12.62 -15.37
C ASP A 212 7.96 -11.67 -14.36
N LEU A 213 9.30 -11.62 -14.33
CA LEU A 213 10.06 -10.67 -13.51
C LEU A 213 9.76 -9.23 -13.90
N VAL A 214 9.74 -8.93 -15.20
CA VAL A 214 9.39 -7.58 -15.67
C VAL A 214 7.97 -7.22 -15.27
N ARG A 215 6.99 -8.11 -15.49
CA ARG A 215 5.59 -7.86 -15.08
C ARG A 215 5.48 -7.63 -13.57
N PHE A 216 6.23 -8.38 -12.78
CA PHE A 216 6.26 -8.26 -11.33
C PHE A 216 6.78 -6.89 -10.89
N TRP A 217 7.95 -6.46 -11.38
CA TRP A 217 8.52 -5.15 -11.07
C TRP A 217 7.69 -4.00 -11.62
N TYR A 218 7.18 -4.12 -12.84
CA TYR A 218 6.35 -3.10 -13.47
C TYR A 218 5.02 -2.89 -12.72
N ALA A 219 4.34 -3.97 -12.34
CA ALA A 219 3.10 -3.89 -11.58
C ALA A 219 3.31 -3.21 -10.21
N ALA A 220 4.39 -3.56 -9.51
CA ALA A 220 4.75 -2.93 -8.24
C ALA A 220 5.10 -1.45 -8.42
N LEU A 221 5.85 -1.10 -9.48
CA LEU A 221 6.19 0.29 -9.78
C LEU A 221 4.92 1.13 -9.93
N PHE A 222 3.95 0.67 -10.73
CA PHE A 222 2.72 1.43 -10.96
C PHE A 222 1.85 1.53 -9.70
N LEU A 223 1.64 0.41 -8.99
CA LEU A 223 0.74 0.32 -7.85
C LEU A 223 1.31 0.95 -6.58
N PHE A 224 2.62 0.92 -6.36
CA PHE A 224 3.21 1.49 -5.13
C PHE A 224 3.58 2.97 -5.33
N ALA A 225 3.93 3.38 -6.55
CA ALA A 225 4.20 4.78 -6.83
C ALA A 225 2.92 5.63 -6.80
N SER A 226 1.72 5.07 -7.02
CA SER A 226 0.46 5.85 -7.05
C SER A 226 0.18 6.60 -5.74
N ALA A 227 0.43 5.98 -4.59
CA ALA A 227 0.22 6.64 -3.29
C ALA A 227 1.27 7.73 -3.07
N TYR A 228 2.48 7.53 -3.58
CA TYR A 228 3.56 8.52 -3.52
C TYR A 228 3.31 9.71 -4.45
N THR A 229 2.83 9.48 -5.66
CA THR A 229 2.47 10.57 -6.59
C THR A 229 1.29 11.38 -6.08
N LEU A 230 0.35 10.77 -5.34
CA LEU A 230 -0.72 11.52 -4.67
C LEU A 230 -0.19 12.43 -3.54
N LEU A 231 0.86 11.99 -2.84
CA LEU A 231 1.52 12.79 -1.80
C LEU A 231 2.25 14.01 -2.36
N GLU A 232 2.92 13.85 -3.50
CA GLU A 232 3.63 14.93 -4.21
C GLU A 232 2.71 15.81 -5.07
N GLU A 233 1.39 15.61 -5.00
CA GLU A 233 0.40 16.28 -5.86
C GLU A 233 0.65 16.10 -7.37
N GLY A 234 1.43 15.08 -7.75
CA GLY A 234 1.73 14.73 -9.14
C GLY A 234 0.58 14.02 -9.86
N HIS A 235 -0.53 13.74 -9.16
CA HIS A 235 -1.76 13.34 -9.83
C HIS A 235 -2.28 14.53 -10.62
N VAL A 236 -2.47 14.35 -11.94
CA VAL A 236 -3.04 15.36 -12.82
C VAL A 236 -4.41 15.77 -12.25
N ARG A 237 -4.43 16.89 -11.55
CA ARG A 237 -5.66 17.59 -11.19
C ARG A 237 -6.15 18.26 -12.46
N VAL A 238 -7.47 18.41 -12.61
CA VAL A 238 -7.99 19.20 -13.73
C VAL A 238 -7.81 20.68 -13.36
N ASP A 239 -6.57 21.16 -13.50
CA ASP A 239 -6.10 22.44 -12.95
C ASP A 239 -6.88 23.65 -13.51
N ILE A 240 -7.48 23.52 -14.69
CA ILE A 240 -8.37 24.53 -15.30
C ILE A 240 -9.57 24.85 -14.39
N PHE A 241 -10.15 23.86 -13.72
CA PHE A 241 -11.24 24.10 -12.77
C PHE A 241 -10.74 24.61 -11.42
N TYR A 242 -9.47 24.38 -11.07
CA TYR A 242 -8.88 24.80 -9.81
C TYR A 242 -8.36 26.24 -9.83
N ALA A 243 -7.89 26.74 -10.99
CA ALA A 243 -7.27 28.05 -11.12
C ALA A 243 -8.21 29.23 -10.72
N GLY A 244 -9.53 29.06 -10.83
CA GLY A 244 -10.51 30.07 -10.44
C GLY A 244 -11.09 29.92 -9.03
N LEU A 245 -10.72 28.88 -8.28
CA LEU A 245 -11.32 28.56 -6.98
C LEU A 245 -10.53 29.17 -5.83
N SER A 246 -11.23 29.68 -4.81
CA SER A 246 -10.61 30.11 -3.55
C SER A 246 -10.00 28.91 -2.81
N SER A 247 -8.98 29.14 -1.97
CA SER A 247 -8.31 28.08 -1.20
C SER A 247 -9.29 27.23 -0.37
N ARG A 248 -10.35 27.86 0.16
CA ARG A 248 -11.43 27.16 0.87
C ARG A 248 -12.28 26.29 -0.05
N ALA A 249 -12.59 26.74 -1.27
CA ALA A 249 -13.31 25.94 -2.25
C ALA A 249 -12.46 24.76 -2.75
N LYS A 250 -11.16 24.98 -3.02
CA LYS A 250 -10.19 23.91 -3.33
C LYS A 250 -10.17 22.85 -2.22
N GLY A 251 -10.09 23.27 -0.96
CA GLY A 251 -10.15 22.38 0.21
C GLY A 251 -11.43 21.55 0.30
N ILE A 252 -12.60 22.15 0.03
CA ILE A 252 -13.89 21.42 0.03
C ILE A 252 -13.89 20.32 -1.06
N VAL A 253 -13.48 20.66 -2.28
CA VAL A 253 -13.43 19.70 -3.40
C VAL A 253 -12.47 18.55 -3.07
N ASN A 254 -11.29 18.86 -2.53
CA ASN A 254 -10.31 17.86 -2.10
C ASN A 254 -10.85 16.94 -0.99
N ALA A 255 -11.50 17.51 0.04
CA ALA A 255 -12.06 16.73 1.14
C ALA A 255 -13.18 15.81 0.65
N VAL A 256 -14.11 16.32 -0.16
CA VAL A 256 -15.24 15.54 -0.71
C VAL A 256 -14.73 14.47 -1.66
N GLY A 257 -13.82 14.81 -2.58
CA GLY A 257 -13.22 13.86 -3.53
C GLY A 257 -12.47 12.73 -2.81
N SER A 258 -11.74 13.05 -1.74
CA SER A 258 -11.03 12.04 -0.94
C SER A 258 -11.99 11.02 -0.32
N VAL A 259 -13.14 11.47 0.19
CA VAL A 259 -14.12 10.58 0.82
C VAL A 259 -14.94 9.82 -0.21
N VAL A 260 -15.55 10.54 -1.15
CA VAL A 260 -16.56 10.00 -2.08
C VAL A 260 -15.93 9.19 -3.21
N LEU A 261 -14.72 9.53 -3.65
CA LEU A 261 -14.02 8.80 -4.72
C LEU A 261 -12.85 7.99 -4.19
N GLY A 262 -12.00 8.57 -3.34
CA GLY A 262 -10.79 7.91 -2.86
C GLY A 262 -11.05 6.75 -1.90
N ILE A 263 -11.57 7.06 -0.70
CA ILE A 263 -11.82 6.09 0.37
C ILE A 263 -12.87 5.07 -0.07
N SER A 264 -13.92 5.48 -0.80
CA SER A 264 -14.94 4.58 -1.31
C SER A 264 -14.36 3.54 -2.29
N LEU A 265 -13.54 3.97 -3.26
CA LEU A 265 -12.87 3.08 -4.21
C LEU A 265 -11.96 2.10 -3.49
N CYS A 266 -11.15 2.57 -2.54
CA CYS A 266 -10.27 1.70 -1.76
C CYS A 266 -11.08 0.68 -0.94
N THR A 267 -12.20 1.10 -0.35
CA THR A 267 -13.11 0.20 0.37
C THR A 267 -13.70 -0.86 -0.55
N VAL A 268 -14.14 -0.47 -1.75
CA VAL A 268 -14.65 -1.40 -2.77
C VAL A 268 -13.58 -2.42 -3.15
N ILE A 269 -12.34 -1.99 -3.40
CA ILE A 269 -11.24 -2.89 -3.75
C ILE A 269 -10.96 -3.89 -2.61
N LEU A 270 -10.94 -3.46 -1.35
CA LEU A 270 -10.68 -4.37 -0.23
C LEU A 270 -11.86 -5.32 0.03
N VAL A 271 -13.09 -4.82 0.07
CA VAL A 271 -14.28 -5.63 0.37
C VAL A 271 -14.58 -6.60 -0.76
N ILE A 272 -14.54 -6.16 -2.02
CA ILE A 272 -14.78 -7.07 -3.15
C ILE A 272 -13.53 -7.93 -3.41
N GLY A 273 -12.32 -7.39 -3.29
CA GLY A 273 -11.10 -8.13 -3.57
C GLY A 273 -10.77 -9.22 -2.55
N MET A 274 -11.15 -9.02 -1.28
CA MET A 274 -10.84 -9.93 -0.16
C MET A 274 -12.09 -10.49 0.54
N GLY A 275 -13.30 -10.17 0.10
CA GLY A 275 -14.55 -10.55 0.78
C GLY A 275 -14.84 -12.05 0.84
N GLY A 276 -14.22 -12.86 -0.02
CA GLY A 276 -14.40 -14.31 -0.14
C GLY A 276 -13.07 -15.04 -0.32
N LYS A 277 -13.05 -16.35 -0.07
CA LYS A 277 -11.86 -17.20 -0.24
C LYS A 277 -11.42 -17.28 -1.71
N GLN A 278 -12.38 -17.23 -2.63
CA GLN A 278 -12.21 -17.33 -4.08
C GLN A 278 -11.98 -15.97 -4.76
N ASN A 279 -11.97 -14.87 -3.99
CA ASN A 279 -11.83 -13.55 -4.57
C ASN A 279 -10.40 -13.30 -5.06
N ILE A 280 -10.26 -12.30 -5.93
CA ILE A 280 -9.05 -12.06 -6.73
C ILE A 280 -7.77 -11.85 -5.92
N ILE A 281 -7.87 -11.35 -4.67
CA ILE A 281 -6.71 -11.16 -3.79
C ILE A 281 -6.45 -12.42 -2.96
N ASN A 282 -7.48 -13.02 -2.37
CA ASN A 282 -7.30 -14.12 -1.41
C ASN A 282 -6.96 -15.46 -2.08
N SER A 283 -7.61 -15.80 -3.19
CA SER A 283 -7.43 -17.10 -3.83
C SER A 283 -5.98 -17.35 -4.26
N PRO A 284 -5.30 -16.42 -4.96
CA PRO A 284 -3.92 -16.63 -5.38
C PRO A 284 -2.95 -16.74 -4.19
N ILE A 285 -3.13 -15.92 -3.16
CA ILE A 285 -2.22 -15.90 -2.00
C ILE A 285 -2.36 -17.18 -1.15
N LEU A 286 -3.58 -17.70 -0.98
CA LEU A 286 -3.81 -18.93 -0.22
C LEU A 286 -3.27 -20.17 -0.95
N THR A 287 -3.35 -20.18 -2.28
CA THR A 287 -2.95 -21.34 -3.09
C THR A 287 -1.50 -21.28 -3.56
N TYR A 288 -0.80 -20.17 -3.31
CA TYR A 288 0.52 -19.87 -3.90
C TYR A 288 0.50 -20.07 -5.43
N GLU A 289 -0.47 -19.42 -6.07
CA GLU A 289 -0.70 -19.55 -7.50
C GLU A 289 0.55 -19.11 -8.30
N THR A 290 0.90 -19.89 -9.31
CA THR A 290 1.99 -19.63 -10.23
C THR A 290 1.48 -19.38 -11.65
N THR A 291 2.35 -18.84 -12.49
CA THR A 291 2.10 -18.79 -13.92
C THR A 291 1.93 -20.20 -14.51
N GLN A 292 1.21 -20.29 -15.63
CA GLN A 292 1.06 -21.53 -16.39
C GLN A 292 2.21 -21.76 -17.37
N ALA A 293 3.17 -20.83 -17.45
CA ALA A 293 4.41 -21.07 -18.16
C ALA A 293 5.27 -22.06 -17.33
N GLY A 294 5.66 -23.19 -17.93
CA GLY A 294 6.29 -24.31 -17.23
C GLY A 294 7.58 -23.99 -16.46
N PHE A 295 8.28 -22.90 -16.82
CA PHE A 295 9.50 -22.41 -16.16
C PHE A 295 9.43 -20.92 -15.83
N GLY A 296 8.27 -20.44 -15.39
CA GLY A 296 8.10 -19.05 -14.98
C GLY A 296 8.45 -18.76 -13.52
N LEU A 297 8.22 -17.51 -13.14
CA LEU A 297 8.54 -16.98 -11.81
C LEU A 297 7.43 -17.35 -10.80
N TYR A 298 7.79 -17.54 -9.53
CA TYR A 298 6.90 -18.03 -8.48
C TYR A 298 6.22 -16.90 -7.70
N VAL A 299 5.99 -15.75 -8.35
CA VAL A 299 5.54 -14.51 -7.70
C VAL A 299 4.13 -14.08 -8.07
N LYS A 300 3.42 -14.83 -8.92
CA LYS A 300 2.08 -14.45 -9.40
C LYS A 300 1.10 -14.17 -8.23
N TYR A 301 1.13 -15.01 -7.19
CA TYR A 301 0.32 -14.77 -6.00
C TYR A 301 0.63 -13.44 -5.28
N LEU A 302 1.89 -12.98 -5.28
CA LEU A 302 2.27 -11.69 -4.70
C LEU A 302 1.72 -10.52 -5.52
N MET A 303 1.59 -10.68 -6.84
CA MET A 303 0.98 -9.66 -7.70
C MET A 303 -0.49 -9.42 -7.36
N ALA A 304 -1.23 -10.46 -6.97
CA ALA A 304 -2.58 -10.30 -6.43
C ALA A 304 -2.55 -9.51 -5.11
N GLY A 305 -1.55 -9.76 -4.27
CA GLY A 305 -1.27 -8.98 -3.05
C GLY A 305 -0.98 -7.51 -3.30
N PHE A 306 -0.38 -7.14 -4.45
CA PHE A 306 -0.11 -5.74 -4.79
C PHE A 306 -1.39 -4.90 -4.89
N LEU A 307 -2.50 -5.49 -5.35
CA LEU A 307 -3.79 -4.81 -5.38
C LEU A 307 -4.28 -4.46 -3.96
N GLY A 308 -4.07 -5.38 -3.01
CA GLY A 308 -4.36 -5.14 -1.60
C GLY A 308 -3.46 -4.06 -1.01
N VAL A 309 -2.15 -4.13 -1.25
CA VAL A 309 -1.18 -3.11 -0.81
C VAL A 309 -1.55 -1.73 -1.37
N PHE A 310 -1.86 -1.64 -2.67
CA PHE A 310 -2.33 -0.41 -3.32
C PHE A 310 -3.55 0.18 -2.62
N ALA A 311 -4.59 -0.62 -2.40
CA ALA A 311 -5.81 -0.14 -1.75
C ALA A 311 -5.56 0.35 -0.32
N VAL A 312 -4.70 -0.34 0.43
CA VAL A 312 -4.30 0.06 1.78
C VAL A 312 -3.50 1.37 1.76
N SER A 313 -2.43 1.45 0.97
CA SER A 313 -1.57 2.64 0.92
C SER A 313 -2.31 3.86 0.38
N MET A 314 -3.20 3.67 -0.59
CA MET A 314 -4.04 4.75 -1.12
C MET A 314 -5.07 5.21 -0.08
N MET A 315 -5.71 4.30 0.65
CA MET A 315 -6.66 4.68 1.70
C MET A 315 -5.99 5.48 2.82
N ILE A 316 -4.79 5.05 3.25
CA ILE A 316 -3.99 5.79 4.22
C ILE A 316 -3.70 7.20 3.71
N GLN A 317 -3.30 7.33 2.44
CA GLN A 317 -3.02 8.64 1.83
C GLN A 317 -4.26 9.52 1.70
N PHE A 318 -5.40 8.97 1.29
CA PHE A 318 -6.65 9.74 1.18
C PHE A 318 -7.15 10.23 2.54
N VAL A 319 -6.97 9.45 3.62
CA VAL A 319 -7.28 9.92 4.97
C VAL A 319 -6.36 11.08 5.36
N ALA A 320 -5.05 10.99 5.09
CA ALA A 320 -4.14 12.10 5.35
C ALA A 320 -4.51 13.36 4.56
N TYR A 321 -4.82 13.20 3.26
CA TYR A 321 -5.21 14.30 2.38
C TYR A 321 -6.56 14.91 2.79
N PHE A 322 -7.51 14.09 3.25
CA PHE A 322 -8.77 14.56 3.83
C PHE A 322 -8.54 15.45 5.07
N LEU A 323 -7.68 15.03 5.99
CA LEU A 323 -7.38 15.82 7.20
C LEU A 323 -6.71 17.16 6.85
N ASP A 324 -5.78 17.16 5.89
CA ASP A 324 -5.10 18.37 5.44
C ASP A 324 -6.06 19.33 4.70
N ALA A 325 -6.92 18.80 3.83
CA ALA A 325 -7.95 19.58 3.13
C ALA A 325 -8.95 20.22 4.10
N VAL A 326 -9.34 19.51 5.18
CA VAL A 326 -10.19 20.08 6.23
C VAL A 326 -9.45 21.15 7.04
N ALA A 327 -8.14 21.00 7.26
CA ALA A 327 -7.32 22.01 7.92
C ALA A 327 -7.29 23.31 7.10
N ASP A 328 -7.17 23.21 5.77
CA ASP A 328 -7.21 24.35 4.84
C ASP A 328 -8.58 25.06 4.87
N ILE A 329 -9.69 24.31 4.89
CA ILE A 329 -11.05 24.89 5.02
C ILE A 329 -11.20 25.71 6.31
N ARG A 330 -10.52 25.27 7.38
CA ARG A 330 -10.57 25.88 8.71
C ARG A 330 -9.54 27.00 8.90
N GLY A 331 -8.66 27.23 7.93
CA GLY A 331 -7.60 28.24 8.01
C GLY A 331 -6.55 27.94 9.08
N GLU A 332 -6.27 26.66 9.36
CA GLU A 332 -5.19 26.30 10.28
C GLU A 332 -3.83 26.71 9.68
N PRO A 333 -2.89 27.26 10.49
CA PRO A 333 -1.58 27.69 10.01
C PRO A 333 -0.79 26.52 9.41
N GLY A 334 0.10 26.80 8.45
CA GLY A 334 0.89 25.78 7.75
C GLY A 334 0.22 25.21 6.49
N GLY A 335 -0.67 25.99 5.86
CA GLY A 335 -1.25 25.68 4.54
C GLY A 335 -0.18 25.50 3.48
N ARG A 336 -0.32 24.46 2.66
CA ARG A 336 0.42 24.38 1.40
C ARG A 336 -0.20 25.39 0.45
N ASP A 337 0.61 26.28 -0.10
CA ASP A 337 0.16 27.17 -1.17
C ASP A 337 -0.11 26.33 -2.41
N HIS A 338 -1.41 26.14 -2.72
CA HIS A 338 -1.88 25.42 -3.91
C HIS A 338 -1.52 26.12 -5.24
N ASP A 339 -0.81 27.25 -5.18
CA ASP A 339 -0.43 28.11 -6.30
C ASP A 339 1.07 28.05 -6.63
N SER A 340 1.85 27.18 -5.96
CA SER A 340 3.30 27.05 -6.18
C SER A 340 3.71 26.31 -7.47
N HIS A 341 2.81 26.18 -8.44
CA HIS A 341 3.15 25.85 -9.83
C HIS A 341 3.26 27.13 -10.68
N THR A 342 3.86 28.19 -10.13
CA THR A 342 4.48 29.20 -10.98
C THR A 342 5.83 28.65 -11.44
N VAL A 343 5.80 28.12 -12.66
CA VAL A 343 6.92 27.77 -13.54
C VAL A 343 8.24 28.44 -13.12
N GLN A 344 9.26 27.64 -12.84
CA GLN A 344 10.64 27.95 -13.18
C GLN A 344 11.20 26.83 -14.05
#